data_AF-A0A2B6GBA4-F1
#
_entry.id   AF-A0A2B6GBA4-F1
#
_cell.length_a   1.000
_cell.length_b   1.000
_cell.length_c   1.000
_cell.angle_alpha   90.00
_cell.angle_beta   90.00
_cell.angle_gamma   90.00
#
_symmetry.space_group_name_H-M   'P 1'
#
loop_
_entity.id
_entity.type
_entity.pdbx_description
1 polymer ?
#
loop_
_entity_poly.entity_id
_entity_poly.type
_entity_poly.pdbx_seq_one_letter_code
_entity_poly.pdbx_strand_id
1 'polypeptide(L)'
;MNKKAIFFLLTSLLLVASITYIICNTREQVPPILVWEDQEYYVTDEPAQAEEVGQRLGEVTKKIEASKAPTKNSESNTLQEKTEVFTMIEEKKDDQSPLIIKEPYGDEYRIVRPMLKQVL
;
A
#
# COMPACT_ATOMS: atom_id res chain seq x y z
N MET A 1 26.47 -18.88 -42.90
CA MET A 1 25.78 -17.73 -42.26
C MET A 1 26.81 -16.68 -41.90
N ASN A 2 26.59 -15.40 -42.22
CA ASN A 2 27.61 -14.36 -42.05
C ASN A 2 27.93 -14.17 -40.55
N LYS A 3 29.21 -14.18 -40.15
CA LYS A 3 29.61 -14.01 -38.73
C LYS A 3 29.02 -12.74 -38.11
N LYS A 4 28.89 -11.67 -38.90
CA LYS A 4 28.22 -10.43 -38.48
C LYS A 4 26.73 -10.67 -38.20
N ALA A 5 26.05 -11.43 -39.05
CA ALA A 5 24.64 -11.77 -38.87
C ALA A 5 24.39 -12.66 -37.64
N ILE A 6 25.30 -13.60 -37.35
CA ILE A 6 25.25 -14.42 -36.13
C ILE A 6 25.38 -13.54 -34.88
N PHE A 7 26.34 -12.61 -34.89
CA PHE A 7 26.54 -11.69 -33.78
C PHE A 7 25.29 -10.83 -33.55
N PHE A 8 24.73 -10.20 -34.60
CA PHE A 8 23.50 -9.42 -34.47
C PHE A 8 22.31 -10.22 -33.95
N LEU A 9 22.16 -11.49 -34.36
CA LEU A 9 21.09 -12.36 -33.84
C LEU A 9 21.26 -12.66 -32.35
N LEU A 10 22.49 -12.95 -31.90
CA LEU A 10 22.78 -13.18 -30.48
C LEU A 10 22.52 -11.93 -29.64
N THR A 11 22.97 -10.75 -30.09
CA THR A 11 22.75 -9.50 -29.35
C THR A 11 21.28 -9.13 -29.29
N SER A 12 20.53 -9.35 -30.37
CA SER A 12 19.08 -9.16 -30.42
C SER A 12 18.36 -10.06 -29.41
N LEU A 13 18.71 -11.35 -29.37
CA LEU A 13 18.13 -12.30 -28.42
C LEU A 13 18.40 -11.91 -26.96
N LEU A 14 19.63 -11.46 -26.67
CA LEU A 14 20.03 -10.98 -25.34
C LEU A 14 19.25 -9.73 -24.91
N LEU A 15 19.02 -8.80 -25.83
CA LEU A 15 18.23 -7.59 -25.57
C LEU A 15 16.77 -7.93 -25.25
N VAL A 16 16.15 -8.83 -26.03
CA VAL A 16 14.77 -9.27 -25.77
C VAL A 16 14.68 -9.93 -24.39
N ALA A 17 15.60 -10.86 -24.07
CA ALA A 17 15.62 -11.52 -22.77
C ALA A 17 15.79 -10.54 -21.60
N SER A 18 16.66 -9.53 -21.75
CA SER A 18 16.87 -8.49 -20.73
C SER A 18 15.62 -7.62 -20.53
N ILE A 19 14.99 -7.15 -21.60
CA ILE A 19 13.77 -6.34 -21.54
C ILE A 19 12.63 -7.13 -20.89
N THR A 20 12.43 -8.39 -21.31
CA THR A 20 11.42 -9.27 -20.71
C THR A 20 11.69 -9.51 -19.23
N TYR A 21 12.95 -9.72 -18.83
CA TYR A 21 13.32 -9.87 -17.42
C TYR A 21 12.98 -8.62 -16.61
N ILE A 22 13.29 -7.42 -17.12
CA ILE A 22 12.98 -6.16 -16.44
C ILE A 22 11.46 -6.00 -16.28
N ILE A 23 10.68 -6.18 -17.35
CA ILE A 23 9.22 -6.04 -17.33
C ILE A 23 8.60 -7.05 -16.35
N CYS A 24 8.99 -8.32 -16.41
CA CYS A 24 8.46 -9.35 -15.52
C CYS A 24 8.92 -9.18 -14.06
N ASN A 25 10.08 -8.58 -13.82
CA ASN A 25 10.60 -8.34 -12.47
C ASN A 25 10.16 -6.97 -11.92
N THR A 26 9.46 -6.14 -12.70
CA THR A 26 8.86 -4.91 -12.19
C THR A 26 7.70 -5.34 -11.29
N ARG A 27 7.94 -5.42 -9.99
CA ARG A 27 6.86 -5.66 -9.03
C ARG A 27 5.96 -4.44 -9.07
N GLU A 28 4.68 -4.66 -9.43
CA GLU A 28 3.65 -3.66 -9.17
C GLU A 28 3.72 -3.38 -7.66
N GLN A 29 4.14 -2.16 -7.29
CA GLN A 29 4.10 -1.75 -5.91
C GLN A 29 2.63 -1.80 -5.51
N VAL A 30 2.33 -2.56 -4.45
CA VAL A 30 0.98 -2.62 -3.89
C VAL A 30 0.62 -1.17 -3.54
N PRO A 31 -0.42 -0.59 -4.16
CA PRO A 31 -0.78 0.78 -3.90
C PRO A 31 -1.14 0.93 -2.42
N PRO A 32 -0.88 2.10 -1.81
CA PRO A 32 -1.37 2.37 -0.47
C PRO A 32 -2.87 2.12 -0.41
N ILE A 33 -3.36 1.65 0.73
CA ILE A 33 -4.78 1.34 0.91
C ILE A 33 -5.52 2.53 1.49
N LEU A 34 -4.83 3.34 2.30
CA LEU A 34 -5.36 4.51 2.98
C LEU A 34 -4.28 5.61 2.97
N VAL A 35 -4.71 6.86 2.83
CA VAL A 35 -3.88 8.03 3.12
C VAL A 35 -4.52 8.80 4.25
N TRP A 36 -3.73 9.20 5.25
CA TRP A 36 -4.18 10.05 6.34
C TRP A 36 -3.08 11.02 6.75
N GLU A 37 -3.38 12.32 6.70
CA GLU A 37 -2.41 13.39 6.99
C GLU A 37 -1.10 13.25 6.20
N ASP A 38 -1.21 13.04 4.89
CA ASP A 38 -0.09 12.85 3.94
C ASP A 38 0.79 11.61 4.21
N GLN A 39 0.41 10.74 5.14
CA GLN A 39 1.03 9.44 5.38
C GLN A 39 0.22 8.34 4.68
N GLU A 40 0.93 7.48 3.95
CA GLU A 40 0.39 6.31 3.27
C GLU A 40 0.39 5.11 4.21
N TYR A 41 -0.68 4.31 4.17
CA TYR A 41 -0.85 3.13 5.02
C TYR A 41 -1.26 1.90 4.22
N TYR A 42 -0.78 0.73 4.67
CA TYR A 42 -1.29 -0.57 4.25
C TYR A 42 -2.04 -1.24 5.41
N VAL A 43 -3.08 -1.98 5.06
CA VAL A 43 -3.88 -2.76 6.01
C VAL A 43 -3.17 -4.06 6.30
N THR A 44 -3.06 -4.42 7.57
CA THR A 44 -2.56 -5.72 8.00
C THR A 44 -3.72 -6.56 8.54
N ASP A 45 -3.50 -7.87 8.66
CA ASP A 45 -4.41 -8.78 9.37
C ASP A 45 -4.12 -8.81 10.88
N GLU A 46 -3.31 -7.87 11.38
CA GLU A 46 -3.01 -7.78 12.81
C GLU A 46 -4.22 -7.19 13.55
N PRO A 47 -4.82 -7.92 14.50
CA PRO A 47 -5.91 -7.39 15.31
C PRO A 47 -5.35 -6.34 16.29
N ALA A 48 -6.17 -5.34 16.60
CA ALA A 48 -5.91 -4.38 17.67
C ALA A 48 -6.87 -4.62 18.84
N GLN A 49 -6.37 -4.47 20.07
CA GLN A 49 -7.20 -4.54 21.26
C GLN A 49 -7.95 -3.22 21.48
N ALA A 50 -9.11 -3.27 22.15
CA ALA A 50 -9.92 -2.08 22.38
C ALA A 50 -9.20 -1.02 23.23
N GLU A 51 -8.30 -1.47 24.11
CA GLU A 51 -7.47 -0.63 24.98
C GLU A 51 -6.37 0.12 24.21
N GLU A 52 -6.02 -0.35 23.01
CA GLU A 52 -5.05 0.28 22.12
C GLU A 52 -5.71 1.35 21.23
N VAL A 53 -7.05 1.40 21.19
CA VAL A 53 -7.81 2.35 20.38
C VAL A 53 -7.80 3.73 21.02
N GLY A 54 -7.20 4.69 20.32
CA GLY A 54 -7.13 6.08 20.74
C GLY A 54 -8.24 6.95 20.15
N GLN A 55 -7.89 8.19 19.84
CA GLN A 55 -8.82 9.18 19.31
C GLN A 55 -9.30 8.79 17.90
N ARG A 56 -10.61 8.91 17.67
CA ARG A 56 -11.20 8.80 16.33
C ARG A 56 -10.73 9.97 15.46
N LEU A 57 -10.10 9.64 14.33
CA LEU A 57 -9.64 10.62 13.34
C LEU A 57 -10.72 10.93 12.30
N GLY A 58 -11.52 9.93 11.94
CA GLY A 58 -12.60 10.08 10.95
C GLY A 58 -13.04 8.74 10.38
N GLU A 59 -13.50 8.76 9.14
CA GLU A 59 -13.95 7.57 8.42
C GLU A 59 -13.63 7.64 6.93
N VAL A 60 -13.60 6.49 6.28
CA VAL A 60 -13.58 6.36 4.82
C VAL A 60 -14.95 6.79 4.29
N THR A 61 -14.97 7.82 3.45
CA THR A 61 -16.22 8.36 2.87
C THR A 61 -16.38 8.01 1.40
N LYS A 62 -15.31 7.52 0.76
CA LYS A 62 -15.30 7.21 -0.66
C LYS A 62 -14.43 6.00 -0.97
N LYS A 63 -15.06 4.95 -1.51
CA LYS A 63 -14.32 3.83 -2.09
C LYS A 63 -13.94 4.12 -3.54
N ILE A 64 -12.67 4.01 -3.86
CA ILE A 64 -12.14 4.17 -5.23
C ILE A 64 -11.82 2.80 -5.86
N GLU A 65 -11.47 2.79 -7.15
CA GLU A 65 -11.07 1.56 -7.84
C GLU A 65 -9.83 0.93 -7.18
N ALA A 66 -9.83 -0.41 -7.05
CA ALA A 66 -8.76 -1.16 -6.41
C ALA A 66 -7.36 -0.92 -7.03
N SER A 67 -7.31 -0.61 -8.33
CA SER A 67 -6.07 -0.32 -9.06
C SER A 67 -5.54 1.10 -8.85
N LYS A 68 -6.31 1.99 -8.21
CA LYS A 68 -5.93 3.39 -7.97
C LYS A 68 -5.40 3.54 -6.56
N ALA A 69 -4.34 4.33 -6.41
CA ALA A 69 -3.86 4.75 -5.10
C ALA A 69 -4.76 5.88 -4.56
N PRO A 70 -5.20 5.82 -3.30
CA PRO A 70 -5.83 6.97 -2.64
C PRO A 70 -4.82 8.11 -2.55
N THR A 71 -5.29 9.34 -2.76
CA THR A 71 -4.45 10.55 -2.73
C THR A 71 -4.92 11.58 -1.70
N LYS A 72 -6.03 11.29 -1.02
CA LYS A 72 -6.67 12.17 -0.06
C LYS A 72 -7.12 11.38 1.15
N ASN A 73 -7.23 12.06 2.29
CA ASN A 73 -7.89 11.52 3.47
C ASN A 73 -9.31 11.01 3.12
N SER A 74 -9.76 9.98 3.82
CA SER A 74 -11.07 9.34 3.65
C SER A 74 -11.31 8.61 2.31
N GLU A 75 -10.32 8.53 1.42
CA GLU A 75 -10.35 7.63 0.26
C GLU A 75 -9.71 6.28 0.58
N SER A 76 -10.29 5.20 0.09
CA SER A 76 -9.64 3.88 0.10
C SER A 76 -9.98 3.08 -1.15
N ASN A 77 -9.01 2.33 -1.65
CA ASN A 77 -9.18 1.42 -2.78
C ASN A 77 -9.65 0.01 -2.35
N THR A 78 -9.57 -0.29 -1.05
CA THR A 78 -9.84 -1.63 -0.50
C THR A 78 -10.94 -1.58 0.56
N LEU A 79 -10.80 -0.67 1.54
CA LEU A 79 -11.71 -0.56 2.68
C LEU A 79 -13.09 -0.09 2.26
N GLN A 80 -14.11 -0.49 3.02
CA GLN A 80 -15.49 -0.07 2.78
C GLN A 80 -15.72 1.38 3.22
N GLU A 81 -16.70 2.04 2.62
CA GLU A 81 -17.21 3.30 3.15
C GLU A 81 -17.74 3.11 4.57
N LYS A 82 -17.62 4.15 5.41
CA LYS A 82 -17.88 4.14 6.86
C LYS A 82 -16.88 3.32 7.69
N THR A 83 -15.79 2.84 7.09
CA THR A 83 -14.67 2.30 7.88
C THR A 83 -14.10 3.41 8.75
N GLU A 84 -14.14 3.24 10.05
CA GLU A 84 -13.66 4.22 11.01
C GLU A 84 -12.14 4.12 11.16
N VAL A 85 -11.49 5.26 11.38
CA VAL A 85 -10.04 5.37 11.53
C VAL A 85 -9.71 6.04 12.88
N PHE A 86 -8.78 5.46 13.63
CA PHE A 86 -8.39 5.87 14.98
C PHE A 86 -6.87 5.95 15.10
N THR A 87 -6.37 6.80 16.00
CA THR A 87 -4.97 6.73 16.43
C THR A 87 -4.74 5.49 17.29
N MET A 88 -3.54 4.92 17.30
CA MET A 88 -3.15 3.93 18.30
C MET A 88 -2.65 4.62 19.58
N ILE A 89 -3.01 4.08 20.75
CA ILE A 89 -2.43 4.49 22.04
C ILE A 89 -1.08 3.77 22.18
N GLU A 90 0.01 4.51 22.07
CA GLU A 90 1.37 3.99 22.20
C GLU A 90 2.15 4.72 23.31
N GLU A 91 3.08 4.02 23.95
CA GLU A 91 3.95 4.61 25.00
C GLU A 91 4.91 5.67 24.43
N LYS A 92 5.25 5.57 23.14
CA LYS A 92 6.07 6.55 22.42
C LYS A 92 5.44 6.82 21.06
N LYS A 93 5.02 8.07 20.83
CA LYS A 93 4.62 8.52 19.51
C LYS A 93 5.83 8.73 18.61
N ASP A 94 5.77 8.17 17.42
CA ASP A 94 6.68 8.45 16.30
C ASP A 94 5.88 9.07 15.14
N ASP A 95 6.56 9.74 14.21
CA ASP A 95 5.93 10.30 13.00
C ASP A 95 5.32 9.20 12.11
N GLN A 96 5.72 7.94 12.33
CA GLN A 96 5.23 6.73 11.66
C GLN A 96 4.42 5.84 12.61
N SER A 97 3.62 6.44 13.48
CA SER A 97 2.71 5.68 14.36
C SER A 97 1.67 4.91 13.52
N PRO A 98 1.39 3.64 13.83
CA PRO A 98 0.28 2.91 13.24
C PRO A 98 -1.07 3.59 13.52
N LEU A 99 -2.04 3.33 12.65
CA LEU A 99 -3.44 3.65 12.89
C LEU A 99 -4.22 2.36 13.14
N ILE A 100 -5.42 2.53 13.66
CA ILE A 100 -6.38 1.45 13.84
C ILE A 100 -7.60 1.73 12.98
N ILE A 101 -8.15 0.70 12.34
CA ILE A 101 -9.41 0.79 11.60
C ILE A 101 -10.47 -0.15 12.16
N LYS A 102 -11.74 0.20 11.93
CA LYS A 102 -12.89 -0.68 12.16
C LYS A 102 -13.84 -0.61 10.98
N GLU A 103 -14.04 -1.73 10.29
CA GLU A 103 -14.98 -1.79 9.15
C GLU A 103 -16.44 -1.79 9.64
N PRO A 104 -17.39 -1.24 8.86
CA PRO A 104 -18.77 -1.00 9.30
C PRO A 104 -19.56 -2.27 9.69
N TYR A 105 -19.14 -3.45 9.22
CA TYR A 105 -19.78 -4.74 9.52
C TYR A 105 -18.87 -5.66 10.35
N GLY A 106 -17.72 -5.15 10.79
CA GLY A 106 -16.75 -5.88 11.60
C GLY A 106 -16.75 -5.38 13.03
N ASP A 107 -16.74 -6.30 13.98
CA ASP A 107 -16.59 -5.97 15.40
C ASP A 107 -15.12 -5.80 15.80
N GLU A 108 -14.20 -6.28 14.96
CA GLU A 108 -12.76 -6.28 15.21
C GLU A 108 -12.08 -5.00 14.74
N TYR A 109 -11.16 -4.52 15.57
CA TYR A 109 -10.22 -3.48 15.21
C TYR A 109 -9.01 -4.12 14.54
N ARG A 110 -8.47 -3.49 13.49
CA ARG A 110 -7.25 -3.93 12.81
C ARG A 110 -6.23 -2.82 12.76
N ILE A 111 -4.96 -3.20 12.87
CA ILE A 111 -3.84 -2.28 12.73
C ILE A 111 -3.63 -1.98 11.24
N VAL A 112 -3.38 -0.72 10.92
CA VAL A 112 -2.87 -0.31 9.61
C VAL A 112 -1.53 0.38 9.82
N ARG A 113 -0.52 -0.07 9.08
CA ARG A 113 0.86 0.36 9.29
C ARG A 113 1.27 1.35 8.21
N PRO A 114 2.07 2.36 8.55
CA PRO A 114 2.56 3.31 7.56
C PRO A 114 3.48 2.61 6.57
N MET A 115 3.35 2.97 5.30
CA MET A 115 4.31 2.60 4.29
C MET A 115 5.59 3.42 4.49
N LEU A 116 6.71 2.71 4.57
CA LEU A 116 8.03 3.34 4.58
C LEU A 116 8.27 3.97 3.22
N LYS A 117 8.48 5.28 3.17
CA LYS A 117 8.96 5.95 1.95
C LYS A 117 10.32 5.36 1.61
N GLN A 118 10.39 4.59 0.53
CA GLN A 118 11.68 4.16 -0.01
C GLN A 118 12.42 5.41 -0.46
N VAL A 119 13.52 5.74 0.22
CA VAL A 119 14.47 6.73 -0.27
C VAL A 119 15.13 6.10 -1.50
N LEU A 120 14.70 6.54 -2.69
CA LEU A 120 15.29 6.19 -3.98
C LEU A 120 16.69 6.83 -4.13
#